data_AF-A0A9E0ULD8-F1
#
_entry.id   AF-A0A9E0ULD8-F1
#
_cell.length_a   1.000
_cell.length_b   1.000
_cell.length_c   1.000
_cell.angle_alpha   90.00
_cell.angle_beta   90.00
_cell.angle_gamma   90.00
#
_symmetry.space_group_name_H-M   'P 1'
#
loop_
_entity.id
_entity.type
_entity.pdbx_description
1 polymer ?
#
loop_
_entity_poly.entity_id
_entity_poly.type
_entity_poly.pdbx_seq_one_letter_code
_entity_poly.pdbx_strand_id
1 'polypeptide(L)'
;MTLSQSYSALSRKLYALRGRLSLWLLPASVAALLVTTPFRIADGWILLAVCALLLGSGFALRVRSTAVMLYRTRLRASGNPPAMPFPTEGIYARMRYPLYAGNFLIWSGIVLYTGTDWFVIGATALYAACYLTILGREERLMLGKYGADYRARCREVPALWPSHRSRGGVAVPVSATVSAVRREFRLLAGAVLVLLLLGIVKFRVVHLTWGIPFYWLVATGTALALFLAGWLLRRRRRGKVAAECVVRQSPEEK
;
A
#
# COMPACT_ATOMS: atom_id res chain seq x y z
N MET A 1 30.04 10.94 15.30
CA MET A 1 28.65 11.05 14.79
C MET A 1 27.70 11.13 15.97
N THR A 2 26.84 12.14 16.04
CA THR A 2 25.84 12.24 17.12
C THR A 2 24.65 11.29 16.84
N LEU A 3 23.95 10.86 17.89
CA LEU A 3 22.74 10.02 17.75
C LEU A 3 21.67 10.67 16.84
N SER A 4 21.53 11.99 16.89
CA SER A 4 20.62 12.74 16.02
C SER A 4 21.04 12.68 14.55
N GLN A 5 22.33 12.77 14.25
CA GLN A 5 22.87 12.61 12.90
C GLN A 5 22.65 11.20 12.37
N SER A 6 22.92 10.16 13.17
CA SER A 6 22.69 8.76 12.80
C SER A 6 21.22 8.47 12.52
N TYR A 7 20.31 8.95 13.38
CA TYR A 7 18.86 8.83 13.16
C TYR A 7 18.40 9.59 11.89
N SER A 8 18.96 10.77 11.62
CA SER A 8 18.65 11.53 10.41
C SER A 8 19.10 10.81 9.12
N ALA A 9 20.23 10.11 9.18
CA ALA A 9 20.76 9.30 8.07
C ALA A 9 19.92 8.03 7.86
N LEU A 10 19.56 7.32 8.94
CA LEU A 10 18.67 6.17 8.89
C LEU A 10 17.30 6.54 8.31
N SER A 11 16.68 7.60 8.82
CA SER A 11 15.38 8.07 8.32
C SER A 11 15.43 8.49 6.84
N ARG A 12 16.55 9.06 6.36
CA ARG A 12 16.76 9.33 4.92
C ARG A 12 16.73 8.05 4.10
N LYS A 13 17.52 7.05 4.50
CA LYS A 13 17.60 5.76 3.80
C LYS A 13 16.25 5.04 3.79
N LEU A 14 15.58 4.96 4.94
CA LEU A 14 14.26 4.35 5.05
C LEU A 14 13.22 5.08 4.20
N TYR A 15 13.27 6.41 4.15
CA TYR A 15 12.37 7.20 3.32
C TYR A 15 12.63 6.99 1.82
N ALA A 16 13.89 6.91 1.39
CA ALA A 16 14.24 6.57 0.01
C ALA A 16 13.77 5.15 -0.36
N LEU A 17 13.84 4.22 0.59
CA LEU A 17 13.40 2.83 0.44
C LEU A 17 11.92 2.61 0.70
N ARG A 18 11.12 3.66 0.98
CA ARG A 18 9.70 3.53 1.39
C ARG A 18 8.85 2.68 0.44
N GLY A 19 9.13 2.75 -0.87
CA GLY A 19 8.41 1.97 -1.89
C GLY A 19 8.84 0.51 -1.98
N ARG A 20 10.03 0.17 -1.46
CA ARG A 20 10.61 -1.18 -1.47
C ARG A 20 10.59 -1.86 -0.11
N LEU A 21 10.38 -1.11 0.97
CA LEU A 21 10.39 -1.61 2.34
C LEU A 21 9.47 -2.83 2.51
N SER A 22 8.29 -2.78 1.91
CA SER A 22 7.34 -3.89 2.07
C SER A 22 7.67 -5.11 1.21
N LEU A 23 8.44 -4.96 0.12
CA LEU A 23 8.89 -6.10 -0.68
C LEU A 23 9.85 -7.01 0.10
N TRP A 24 10.60 -6.47 1.06
CA TRP A 24 11.49 -7.25 1.94
C TRP A 24 10.73 -8.17 2.90
N LEU A 25 9.45 -7.90 3.18
CA LEU A 25 8.63 -8.79 4.00
C LEU A 25 8.32 -10.12 3.30
N LEU A 26 8.35 -10.17 1.96
CA LEU A 26 8.05 -11.38 1.20
C LEU A 26 9.11 -12.49 1.41
N PRO A 27 10.41 -12.26 1.13
CA PRO A 27 11.42 -13.28 1.40
C PRO A 27 11.52 -13.61 2.89
N ALA A 28 11.31 -12.62 3.76
CA ALA A 28 11.29 -12.85 5.21
C ALA A 28 10.13 -13.78 5.64
N SER A 29 8.94 -13.62 5.04
CA SER A 29 7.79 -14.49 5.32
C SER A 29 8.02 -15.93 4.86
N VAL A 30 8.64 -16.10 3.69
CA VAL A 30 9.01 -17.44 3.19
C VAL A 30 10.07 -18.07 4.07
N ALA A 31 11.12 -17.32 4.43
CA ALA A 31 12.19 -17.81 5.31
C ALA A 31 11.65 -18.19 6.69
N ALA A 32 10.75 -17.38 7.27
CA ALA A 32 10.11 -17.68 8.54
C ALA A 32 9.36 -19.02 8.47
N LEU A 33 8.53 -19.22 7.44
CA LEU A 33 7.80 -20.49 7.24
C LEU A 33 8.73 -21.71 7.16
N LEU A 34 9.89 -21.57 6.52
CA LEU A 34 10.88 -22.64 6.40
C LEU A 34 11.65 -22.91 7.72
N VAL A 35 11.83 -21.89 8.56
CA VAL A 35 12.56 -21.99 9.83
C VAL A 35 11.68 -22.51 10.97
N THR A 36 10.37 -22.21 10.96
CA THR A 36 9.48 -22.62 12.07
C THR A 36 9.01 -24.05 12.09
N THR A 37 9.37 -24.86 11.11
CA THR A 37 9.05 -26.29 11.18
C THR A 37 9.86 -26.97 12.29
N PRO A 38 9.22 -27.83 13.12
CA PRO A 38 7.89 -28.44 12.94
C PRO A 38 6.75 -27.94 13.87
N PHE A 39 6.94 -27.00 14.80
CA PHE A 39 5.95 -26.79 15.87
C PHE A 39 5.33 -25.38 15.86
N ARG A 40 4.00 -25.32 15.68
CA ARG A 40 3.10 -24.15 15.87
C ARG A 40 2.95 -23.21 14.66
N ILE A 41 2.38 -23.73 13.58
CA ILE A 41 1.80 -22.91 12.53
C ILE A 41 0.29 -22.84 12.78
N ALA A 42 -0.24 -21.63 13.01
CA ALA A 42 -1.68 -21.44 13.14
C ALA A 42 -2.34 -21.56 11.76
N ASP A 43 -3.33 -22.46 11.64
CA ASP A 43 -4.10 -22.71 10.43
C ASP A 43 -5.59 -22.83 10.73
N GLY A 44 -6.41 -22.15 9.91
CA GLY A 44 -7.86 -22.20 10.05
C GLY A 44 -8.61 -21.13 9.26
N TRP A 45 -9.91 -21.36 9.04
CA TRP A 45 -10.80 -20.44 8.33
C TRP A 45 -10.92 -19.08 9.00
N ILE A 46 -10.81 -19.03 10.34
CA ILE A 46 -10.84 -17.79 11.12
C ILE A 46 -9.62 -16.92 10.77
N LEU A 47 -8.41 -17.51 10.74
CA LEU A 47 -7.19 -16.80 10.35
C LEU A 47 -7.31 -16.25 8.93
N LEU A 48 -7.82 -17.06 8.00
CA LEU A 48 -8.06 -16.64 6.62
C LEU A 48 -9.05 -15.47 6.54
N ALA A 49 -10.14 -15.54 7.29
CA ALA A 49 -11.15 -14.47 7.35
C ALA A 49 -10.56 -13.17 7.91
N VAL A 50 -9.76 -13.24 8.98
CA VAL A 50 -9.06 -12.07 9.53
C VAL A 50 -8.09 -11.48 8.52
N CYS A 51 -7.28 -12.30 7.84
CA CYS A 51 -6.37 -11.84 6.78
C CYS A 51 -7.13 -11.18 5.62
N ALA A 52 -8.27 -11.75 5.20
CA ALA A 52 -9.11 -11.17 4.15
C ALA A 52 -9.72 -9.83 4.57
N LEU A 53 -10.17 -9.70 5.84
CA LEU A 53 -10.67 -8.45 6.40
C LEU A 53 -9.58 -7.37 6.46
N LEU A 54 -8.36 -7.71 6.89
CA LEU A 54 -7.22 -6.79 6.91
C LEU A 54 -6.84 -6.32 5.50
N LEU A 55 -6.80 -7.25 4.54
CA LEU A 55 -6.49 -6.93 3.16
C LEU A 55 -7.59 -6.07 2.51
N GLY A 56 -8.86 -6.39 2.74
CA GLY A 56 -10.01 -5.65 2.23
C GLY A 56 -10.10 -4.23 2.81
N SER A 57 -9.95 -4.09 4.13
CA SER A 57 -9.94 -2.78 4.80
C SER A 57 -8.75 -1.92 4.36
N GLY A 58 -7.56 -2.52 4.26
CA GLY A 58 -6.37 -1.84 3.76
C GLY A 58 -6.51 -1.40 2.30
N PHE A 59 -7.08 -2.24 1.44
CA PHE A 59 -7.39 -1.89 0.06
C PHE A 59 -8.39 -0.73 -0.02
N ALA A 60 -9.46 -0.76 0.77
CA ALA A 60 -10.45 0.32 0.81
C ALA A 60 -9.83 1.66 1.21
N LEU A 61 -8.91 1.69 2.18
CA LEU A 61 -8.18 2.90 2.55
C LEU A 61 -7.30 3.41 1.40
N ARG A 62 -6.59 2.52 0.70
CA ARG A 62 -5.75 2.93 -0.45
C ARG A 62 -6.59 3.46 -1.60
N VAL A 63 -7.71 2.83 -1.94
CA VAL A 63 -8.64 3.32 -2.98
C VAL A 63 -9.15 4.71 -2.62
N ARG A 64 -9.62 4.92 -1.39
CA ARG A 64 -10.10 6.25 -0.95
C ARG A 64 -8.99 7.30 -0.98
N SER A 65 -7.77 6.94 -0.59
CA SER A 65 -6.61 7.85 -0.62
C SER A 65 -6.25 8.25 -2.05
N THR A 66 -6.17 7.27 -2.94
CA THR A 66 -5.77 7.47 -4.33
C THR A 66 -6.86 8.17 -5.14
N ALA A 67 -8.13 8.01 -4.77
CA ALA A 67 -9.25 8.76 -5.32
C ALA A 67 -9.09 10.27 -5.08
N VAL A 68 -8.73 10.67 -3.85
CA VAL A 68 -8.42 12.09 -3.53
C VAL A 68 -7.25 12.60 -4.35
N MET A 69 -6.18 11.81 -4.50
CA MET A 69 -5.01 12.23 -5.29
C MET A 69 -5.37 12.41 -6.76
N LEU A 70 -6.12 11.48 -7.35
CA LEU A 70 -6.59 11.56 -8.73
C LEU A 70 -7.52 12.75 -8.94
N TYR A 71 -8.45 12.98 -8.00
CA TYR A 71 -9.35 14.13 -8.03
C TYR A 71 -8.56 15.45 -8.03
N ARG A 72 -7.61 15.61 -7.11
CA ARG A 72 -6.75 16.81 -7.05
C ARG A 72 -5.89 17.01 -8.29
N THR A 73 -5.39 15.93 -8.90
CA THR A 73 -4.65 16.04 -10.18
C THR A 73 -5.55 16.51 -11.32
N ARG A 74 -6.82 16.08 -11.36
CA ARG A 74 -7.79 16.54 -12.35
C ARG A 74 -8.14 18.00 -12.15
N LEU A 75 -8.41 18.40 -10.90
CA LEU A 75 -8.69 19.80 -10.54
C LEU A 75 -7.59 20.76 -11.03
N ARG A 76 -6.32 20.41 -10.78
CA ARG A 76 -5.17 21.18 -11.26
C ARG A 76 -5.12 21.26 -12.79
N ALA A 77 -5.41 20.15 -13.48
CA ALA A 77 -5.44 20.12 -14.94
C ALA A 77 -6.59 20.94 -15.53
N SER A 78 -7.71 21.08 -14.81
CA SER A 78 -8.87 21.88 -15.20
C SER A 78 -8.73 23.37 -14.85
N GLY A 79 -7.57 23.83 -14.38
CA GLY A 79 -7.34 25.24 -14.04
C GLY A 79 -7.94 25.70 -12.71
N ASN A 80 -8.55 24.81 -11.93
CA ASN A 80 -9.17 25.12 -10.64
C ASN A 80 -8.41 24.39 -9.51
N PRO A 81 -7.28 24.94 -9.03
CA PRO A 81 -6.48 24.28 -8.00
C PRO A 81 -7.25 24.17 -6.67
N PRO A 82 -7.03 23.09 -5.90
CA PRO A 82 -7.66 22.94 -4.59
C PRO A 82 -7.21 24.04 -3.62
N ALA A 83 -8.13 24.46 -2.73
CA ALA A 83 -7.94 25.59 -1.81
C ALA A 83 -6.71 25.46 -0.91
N MET A 84 -6.41 24.24 -0.44
CA MET A 84 -5.20 23.96 0.34
C MET A 84 -4.16 23.28 -0.53
N PRO A 85 -2.85 23.57 -0.36
CA PRO A 85 -1.80 22.95 -1.16
C PRO A 85 -1.63 21.44 -0.85
N PHE A 86 -2.05 21.00 0.34
CA PHE A 86 -2.05 19.60 0.79
C PHE A 86 -3.45 18.96 0.80
N PRO A 87 -3.56 17.62 0.74
CA PRO A 87 -4.84 16.90 0.75
C PRO A 87 -5.62 17.09 2.04
N THR A 88 -6.89 17.50 1.92
CA THR A 88 -7.83 17.68 3.05
C THR A 88 -9.20 17.06 2.78
N GLU A 89 -9.43 16.54 1.57
CA GLU A 89 -10.70 16.02 1.10
C GLU A 89 -10.89 14.53 1.41
N GLY A 90 -12.14 14.08 1.45
CA GLY A 90 -12.49 12.67 1.62
C GLY A 90 -11.83 12.01 2.85
N ILE A 91 -11.06 10.95 2.63
CA ILE A 91 -10.41 10.21 3.73
C ILE A 91 -9.30 11.02 4.42
N TYR A 92 -8.65 11.95 3.71
CA TYR A 92 -7.65 12.86 4.29
C TYR A 92 -8.28 13.90 5.23
N ALA A 93 -9.61 14.05 5.19
CA ALA A 93 -10.34 14.81 6.20
C ALA A 93 -10.16 14.17 7.58
N ARG A 94 -10.24 12.84 7.68
CA ARG A 94 -10.34 12.09 8.95
C ARG A 94 -9.01 11.58 9.49
N MET A 95 -8.00 11.41 8.64
CA MET A 95 -6.65 10.96 9.00
C MET A 95 -5.61 11.55 8.06
N ARG A 96 -4.39 11.81 8.54
CA ARG A 96 -3.32 12.43 7.72
C ARG A 96 -2.66 11.47 6.74
N TYR A 97 -2.51 10.20 7.12
CA TYR A 97 -1.72 9.21 6.36
C TYR A 97 -2.51 7.94 5.98
N PRO A 98 -3.65 8.07 5.28
CA PRO A 98 -4.52 6.94 4.93
C PRO A 98 -3.88 5.92 4.00
N LEU A 99 -2.98 6.36 3.11
CA LEU A 99 -2.25 5.45 2.21
C LEU A 99 -1.30 4.53 2.97
N TYR A 100 -0.65 5.06 4.01
CA TYR A 100 0.28 4.31 4.86
C TYR A 100 -0.48 3.36 5.79
N ALA A 101 -1.58 3.81 6.40
CA ALA A 101 -2.46 2.95 7.18
C ALA A 101 -3.00 1.77 6.34
N GLY A 102 -3.44 2.05 5.10
CA GLY A 102 -3.89 0.99 4.19
C GLY A 102 -2.79 0.00 3.81
N ASN A 103 -1.56 0.47 3.59
CA ASN A 103 -0.43 -0.42 3.31
C ASN A 103 -0.09 -1.26 4.56
N PHE A 104 -0.09 -0.67 5.75
CA PHE A 104 0.12 -1.38 7.00
C PHE A 104 -0.86 -2.53 7.20
N LEU A 105 -2.16 -2.31 6.95
CA LEU A 105 -3.17 -3.37 7.07
C LEU A 105 -2.98 -4.51 6.05
N ILE A 106 -2.68 -4.18 4.79
CA ILE A 106 -2.44 -5.20 3.75
C ILE A 106 -1.23 -6.07 4.13
N TRP A 107 -0.11 -5.46 4.53
CA TRP A 107 1.10 -6.21 4.89
C TRP A 107 0.96 -6.95 6.21
N SER A 108 0.21 -6.42 7.17
CA SER A 108 -0.13 -7.14 8.40
C SER A 108 -0.94 -8.40 8.10
N GLY A 109 -1.89 -8.34 7.15
CA GLY A 109 -2.63 -9.53 6.70
C GLY A 109 -1.74 -10.59 6.04
N ILE A 110 -0.75 -10.17 5.24
CA ILE A 110 0.23 -11.08 4.61
C ILE A 110 1.12 -11.75 5.66
N VAL A 111 1.64 -10.96 6.61
CA VAL A 111 2.48 -11.47 7.70
C VAL A 111 1.68 -12.41 8.61
N LEU A 112 0.46 -12.03 9.00
CA LEU A 112 -0.42 -12.84 9.83
C LEU A 112 -0.77 -14.18 9.18
N TYR A 113 -0.88 -14.22 7.85
CA TYR A 113 -1.17 -15.44 7.11
C TYR A 113 -0.09 -16.53 7.26
N THR A 114 1.16 -16.15 7.56
CA THR A 114 2.22 -17.13 7.87
C THR A 114 1.86 -18.01 9.06
N GLY A 115 1.08 -17.51 10.02
CA GLY A 115 0.64 -18.27 11.20
C GLY A 115 1.76 -18.52 12.22
N THR A 116 2.89 -17.83 12.10
CA THR A 116 4.06 -18.00 12.97
C THR A 116 4.13 -16.87 14.01
N ASP A 117 3.82 -17.16 15.27
CA ASP A 117 3.65 -16.14 16.32
C ASP A 117 4.85 -15.18 16.48
N TRP A 118 6.07 -15.71 16.62
CA TRP A 118 7.26 -14.86 16.80
C TRP A 118 7.55 -13.98 15.58
N PHE A 119 7.28 -14.50 14.38
CA PHE A 119 7.48 -13.76 13.14
C PHE A 119 6.42 -12.68 12.99
N VAL A 120 5.16 -12.99 13.30
CA VAL A 120 4.06 -12.02 13.26
C VAL A 120 4.35 -10.87 14.23
N ILE A 121 4.72 -11.16 15.47
CA ILE A 121 5.04 -10.13 16.48
C ILE A 121 6.28 -9.33 16.04
N GLY A 122 7.38 -10.01 15.70
CA GLY A 122 8.65 -9.36 15.34
C GLY A 122 8.55 -8.52 14.06
N ALA A 123 7.95 -9.07 13.00
CA ALA A 123 7.78 -8.36 11.73
C ALA A 123 6.82 -7.18 11.88
N THR A 124 5.70 -7.33 12.61
CA THR A 124 4.76 -6.21 12.83
C THR A 124 5.42 -5.09 13.64
N ALA A 125 6.15 -5.42 14.71
CA ALA A 125 6.86 -4.43 15.52
C ALA A 125 7.95 -3.69 14.71
N LEU A 126 8.77 -4.43 13.97
CA LEU A 126 9.82 -3.85 13.11
C LEU A 126 9.21 -2.96 12.01
N TYR A 127 8.12 -3.43 11.40
CA TYR A 127 7.42 -2.70 10.36
C TYR A 127 6.79 -1.41 10.89
N ALA A 128 6.17 -1.47 12.08
CA ALA A 128 5.64 -0.30 12.77
C ALA A 128 6.75 0.72 13.10
N ALA A 129 7.89 0.28 13.63
CA ALA A 129 9.03 1.16 13.93
C ALA A 129 9.59 1.85 12.67
N CYS A 130 9.74 1.09 11.57
CA CYS A 130 10.13 1.65 10.27
C CYS A 130 9.11 2.68 9.77
N TYR A 131 7.81 2.37 9.88
CA TYR A 131 6.72 3.26 9.46
C TYR A 131 6.69 4.56 10.25
N LEU A 132 6.79 4.50 11.58
CA LEU A 132 6.83 5.69 12.44
C LEU A 132 8.03 6.60 12.08
N THR A 133 9.19 6.00 11.78
CA THR A 133 10.38 6.74 11.34
C THR A 133 10.15 7.45 9.99
N ILE A 134 9.50 6.76 9.04
CA ILE A 134 9.17 7.33 7.72
C ILE A 134 8.15 8.47 7.87
N LEU A 135 7.09 8.26 8.66
CA LEU A 135 6.05 9.26 8.92
C LEU A 135 6.62 10.50 9.61
N GLY A 136 7.46 10.34 10.63
CA GLY A 136 8.09 11.46 11.32
C GLY A 136 9.04 12.27 10.43
N ARG A 137 9.58 11.66 9.37
CA ARG A 137 10.33 12.40 8.34
C ARG A 137 9.41 13.12 7.36
N GLU A 138 8.37 12.45 6.89
CA GLU A 138 7.36 13.05 6.00
C GLU A 138 6.71 14.26 6.66
N GLU A 139 6.36 14.16 7.94
CA GLU A 139 5.77 15.25 8.71
C GLU A 139 6.72 16.46 8.79
N ARG A 140 8.00 16.24 9.07
CA ARG A 140 9.02 17.31 9.06
C ARG A 140 9.17 17.98 7.69
N LEU A 141 9.09 17.21 6.61
CA LEU A 141 9.10 17.76 5.25
C LEU A 141 7.85 18.60 4.95
N MET A 142 6.67 18.15 5.40
CA MET A 142 5.43 18.89 5.22
C MET A 142 5.37 20.15 6.08
N LEU A 143 5.87 20.09 7.32
CA LEU A 143 6.04 21.25 8.19
C LEU A 143 7.01 22.28 7.58
N GLY A 144 8.11 21.83 6.97
CA GLY A 144 9.03 22.70 6.26
C GLY A 144 8.42 23.35 5.00
N LYS A 145 7.49 22.68 4.33
CA LYS A 145 6.84 23.18 3.10
C LYS A 145 5.63 24.09 3.36
N TYR A 146 4.86 23.80 4.39
CA TYR A 146 3.53 24.41 4.61
C TYR A 146 3.40 25.10 5.97
N GLY A 147 4.41 25.03 6.83
CA GLY A 147 4.51 25.85 8.03
C GLY A 147 3.32 25.76 8.99
N ALA A 148 2.68 26.90 9.24
CA ALA A 148 1.62 27.06 10.24
C ALA A 148 0.33 26.30 9.87
N ASP A 149 -0.08 26.32 8.60
CA ASP A 149 -1.31 25.67 8.13
C ASP A 149 -1.28 24.17 8.39
N TYR A 150 -0.12 23.55 8.16
CA TYR A 150 0.06 22.13 8.42
C TYR A 150 0.14 21.82 9.92
N ARG A 151 0.68 22.73 10.74
CA ARG A 151 0.65 22.59 12.21
C ARG A 151 -0.77 22.62 12.76
N ALA A 152 -1.61 23.54 12.28
CA ALA A 152 -3.03 23.56 12.64
C ALA A 152 -3.69 22.22 12.28
N ARG A 153 -3.41 21.72 11.07
CA ARG A 153 -3.93 20.42 10.62
C ARG A 153 -3.49 19.24 11.49
N CYS A 154 -2.24 19.24 11.97
CA CYS A 154 -1.73 18.19 12.86
C CYS A 154 -2.44 18.15 14.21
N ARG A 155 -2.97 19.28 14.69
CA ARG A 155 -3.74 19.34 15.95
C ARG A 155 -5.18 18.86 15.77
N GLU A 156 -5.76 19.09 14.60
CA GLU A 156 -7.15 18.73 14.31
C GLU A 156 -7.33 17.24 14.00
N VAL A 157 -6.36 16.64 13.30
CA VAL A 157 -6.55 15.33 12.68
C VAL A 157 -5.45 14.34 13.07
N PRO A 158 -5.81 13.16 13.60
CA PRO A 158 -4.86 12.12 13.96
C PRO A 158 -4.05 11.59 12.76
N ALA A 159 -2.89 11.02 13.07
CA ALA A 159 -1.96 10.51 12.07
C ALA A 159 -2.49 9.29 11.30
N LEU A 160 -2.90 8.24 12.04
CA LEU A 160 -3.18 6.91 11.50
C LEU A 160 -4.62 6.44 11.75
N TRP A 161 -5.21 6.80 12.90
CA TRP A 161 -6.57 6.38 13.24
C TRP A 161 -7.60 7.36 12.69
N PRO A 162 -8.71 6.93 12.06
CA PRO A 162 -9.75 7.86 11.62
C PRO A 162 -10.39 8.53 12.83
N SER A 163 -10.40 9.86 12.86
CA SER A 163 -11.21 10.60 13.82
C SER A 163 -12.69 10.59 13.43
N HIS A 164 -13.57 10.42 14.42
CA HIS A 164 -15.01 10.63 14.26
C HIS A 164 -15.39 12.12 14.27
N ARG A 165 -14.51 12.99 14.78
CA ARG A 165 -14.77 14.43 14.97
C ARG A 165 -14.45 15.32 13.77
N SER A 166 -13.94 14.75 12.67
CA SER A 166 -13.57 15.55 11.50
C SER A 166 -14.80 16.10 10.78
N ARG A 167 -14.84 17.43 10.61
CA ARG A 167 -15.74 18.14 9.69
C ARG A 167 -15.62 17.51 8.29
N GLY A 168 -16.76 17.24 7.67
CA GLY A 168 -16.84 16.57 6.37
C GLY A 168 -16.08 17.34 5.32
N GLY A 169 -14.87 16.86 4.97
CA GLY A 169 -14.15 17.37 3.82
C GLY A 169 -14.95 17.13 2.54
N VAL A 170 -14.66 17.92 1.50
CA VAL A 170 -15.33 17.84 0.20
C VAL A 170 -15.42 16.38 -0.26
N ALA A 171 -16.63 15.96 -0.61
CA ALA A 171 -16.88 14.60 -1.08
C ALA A 171 -16.15 14.37 -2.40
N VAL A 172 -15.44 13.26 -2.50
CA VAL A 172 -14.71 12.90 -3.72
C VAL A 172 -15.72 12.32 -4.71
N PRO A 173 -15.73 12.76 -5.99
CA PRO A 173 -16.67 12.26 -6.98
C PRO A 173 -16.46 10.76 -7.25
N VAL A 174 -17.55 10.05 -7.49
CA VAL A 174 -17.56 8.60 -7.76
C VAL A 174 -16.65 8.23 -8.94
N SER A 175 -16.57 9.08 -9.96
CA SER A 175 -15.69 8.87 -11.14
C SER A 175 -14.21 8.82 -10.79
N ALA A 176 -13.76 9.57 -9.77
CA ALA A 176 -12.39 9.51 -9.26
C ALA A 176 -12.16 8.22 -8.46
N THR A 177 -13.15 7.78 -7.68
CA THR A 177 -13.12 6.51 -6.94
C THR A 177 -13.03 5.30 -7.88
N VAL A 178 -13.84 5.24 -8.93
CA VAL A 178 -13.78 4.16 -9.94
C VAL A 178 -12.41 4.13 -10.63
N SER A 179 -11.86 5.30 -10.95
CA SER A 179 -10.53 5.42 -11.53
C SER A 179 -9.43 4.94 -10.57
N ALA A 180 -9.59 5.22 -9.28
CA ALA A 180 -8.70 4.75 -8.22
C ALA A 180 -8.76 3.23 -8.07
N VAL A 181 -9.95 2.63 -8.02
CA VAL A 181 -10.13 1.17 -7.99
C VAL A 181 -9.39 0.52 -9.16
N ARG A 182 -9.59 1.01 -10.39
CA ARG A 182 -8.92 0.46 -11.58
C ARG A 182 -7.39 0.63 -11.53
N ARG A 183 -6.89 1.73 -10.94
CA ARG A 183 -5.45 1.98 -10.77
C ARG A 183 -4.83 1.06 -9.72
N GLU A 184 -5.53 0.83 -8.62
CA GLU A 184 -5.08 0.04 -7.47
C GLU A 184 -5.35 -1.46 -7.64
N PHE A 185 -6.19 -1.87 -8.60
CA PHE A 185 -6.54 -3.28 -8.84
C PHE A 185 -5.31 -4.18 -9.03
N ARG A 186 -4.23 -3.69 -9.66
CA ARG A 186 -2.97 -4.48 -9.75
C ARG A 186 -2.35 -4.76 -8.40
N LEU A 187 -2.41 -3.82 -7.47
CA LEU A 187 -1.82 -3.99 -6.14
C LEU A 187 -2.65 -4.97 -5.33
N LEU A 188 -3.97 -4.95 -5.49
CA LEU A 188 -4.86 -5.97 -4.93
C LEU A 188 -4.54 -7.36 -5.52
N ALA A 189 -4.50 -7.47 -6.86
CA ALA A 189 -4.18 -8.72 -7.55
C ALA A 189 -2.81 -9.27 -7.13
N GLY A 190 -1.80 -8.40 -6.99
CA GLY A 190 -0.47 -8.79 -6.51
C GLY A 190 -0.48 -9.26 -5.04
N ALA A 191 -1.24 -8.60 -4.16
CA ALA A 191 -1.36 -9.02 -2.76
C ALA A 191 -2.10 -10.37 -2.62
N VAL A 192 -3.16 -10.59 -3.40
CA VAL A 192 -3.86 -11.88 -3.47
C VAL A 192 -2.95 -12.96 -4.03
N LEU A 193 -2.19 -12.67 -5.09
CA LEU A 193 -1.21 -13.61 -5.65
C LEU A 193 -0.16 -14.01 -4.60
N VAL A 194 0.36 -13.05 -3.83
CA VAL A 194 1.29 -13.32 -2.73
C VAL A 194 0.68 -14.23 -1.68
N LEU A 195 -0.56 -13.96 -1.24
CA LEU A 195 -1.25 -14.83 -0.27
C LEU A 195 -1.43 -16.25 -0.83
N LEU A 196 -1.77 -16.37 -2.11
CA LEU A 196 -1.93 -17.67 -2.75
C LEU A 196 -0.60 -18.45 -2.81
N LEU A 197 0.48 -17.77 -3.18
CA LEU A 197 1.82 -18.38 -3.21
C LEU A 197 2.29 -18.79 -1.81
N LEU A 198 2.10 -17.93 -0.81
CA LEU A 198 2.37 -18.29 0.58
C LEU A 198 1.49 -19.47 1.02
N GLY A 199 0.26 -19.55 0.54
CA GLY A 199 -0.67 -20.64 0.86
C GLY A 199 -0.19 -21.97 0.30
N ILE A 200 0.34 -21.97 -0.93
CA ILE A 200 1.00 -23.14 -1.51
C ILE A 200 2.22 -23.53 -0.67
N VAL A 201 3.12 -22.60 -0.36
CA VAL A 201 4.31 -22.88 0.45
C VAL A 201 3.90 -23.45 1.81
N LYS A 202 2.93 -22.83 2.48
CA LYS A 202 2.41 -23.26 3.77
C LYS A 202 1.80 -24.67 3.69
N PHE A 203 0.95 -24.94 2.70
CA PHE A 203 0.37 -26.27 2.48
C PHE A 203 1.44 -27.34 2.29
N ARG A 204 2.51 -27.02 1.54
CA ARG A 204 3.65 -27.91 1.31
C ARG A 204 4.43 -28.19 2.59
N VAL A 205 4.65 -27.14 3.38
CA VAL A 205 5.40 -27.19 4.64
C VAL A 205 4.61 -27.96 5.71
N VAL A 206 3.29 -27.81 5.76
CA VAL A 206 2.42 -28.45 6.76
C VAL A 206 2.14 -29.92 6.42
N HIS A 207 1.77 -30.22 5.18
CA HIS A 207 1.39 -31.59 4.79
C HIS A 207 2.56 -32.44 4.31
N LEU A 208 3.75 -31.85 4.09
CA LEU A 208 4.94 -32.53 3.54
C LEU A 208 4.69 -33.29 2.22
N THR A 209 3.58 -33.01 1.52
CA THR A 209 3.17 -33.74 0.32
C THR A 209 3.56 -33.01 -0.96
N TRP A 210 3.92 -33.80 -1.98
CA TRP A 210 4.25 -33.29 -3.31
C TRP A 210 3.00 -33.01 -4.20
N GLY A 211 1.81 -33.40 -3.76
CA GLY A 211 0.55 -33.11 -4.45
C GLY A 211 0.02 -31.73 -4.10
N ILE A 212 0.10 -30.76 -5.03
CA ILE A 212 -0.61 -29.49 -4.89
C ILE A 212 -2.05 -29.71 -5.36
N PRO A 213 -3.07 -29.40 -4.55
CA PRO A 213 -4.45 -29.56 -4.97
C PRO A 213 -4.76 -28.71 -6.21
N PHE A 214 -5.53 -29.25 -7.15
CA PHE A 214 -5.81 -28.59 -8.42
C PHE A 214 -6.42 -27.19 -8.27
N TYR A 215 -7.27 -26.99 -7.26
CA TYR A 215 -7.89 -25.68 -6.99
C TYR A 215 -6.88 -24.58 -6.65
N TRP A 216 -5.75 -24.90 -5.98
CA TRP A 216 -4.68 -23.94 -5.71
C TRP A 216 -3.96 -23.51 -6.98
N LEU A 217 -3.73 -24.46 -7.90
CA LEU A 217 -3.09 -24.18 -9.19
C LEU A 217 -3.98 -23.27 -10.06
N VAL A 218 -5.28 -23.58 -10.13
CA VAL A 218 -6.25 -22.76 -10.86
C VAL A 218 -6.33 -21.35 -10.25
N ALA A 219 -6.50 -21.24 -8.94
CA ALA A 219 -6.59 -19.94 -8.26
C ALA A 219 -5.33 -19.07 -8.48
N THR A 220 -4.15 -19.68 -8.37
CA THR A 220 -2.86 -18.98 -8.58
C THR A 220 -2.69 -18.59 -10.04
N GLY A 221 -3.05 -19.48 -10.98
CA GLY A 221 -3.03 -19.20 -12.41
C GLY A 221 -3.95 -18.05 -12.81
N THR A 222 -5.18 -18.02 -12.29
CA THR A 222 -6.13 -16.92 -12.52
C THR A 222 -5.61 -15.60 -11.92
N ALA A 223 -5.10 -15.62 -10.69
CA ALA A 223 -4.54 -14.41 -10.06
C ALA A 223 -3.32 -13.88 -10.83
N LEU A 224 -2.44 -14.76 -11.31
CA LEU A 224 -1.29 -14.41 -12.14
C LEU A 224 -1.75 -13.83 -13.49
N ALA A 225 -2.73 -14.44 -14.15
CA ALA A 225 -3.29 -13.93 -15.40
C ALA A 225 -3.89 -12.52 -15.25
N LEU A 226 -4.66 -12.28 -14.17
CA LEU A 226 -5.21 -10.95 -13.86
C LEU A 226 -4.10 -9.92 -13.60
N PHE A 227 -3.05 -10.32 -12.88
CA PHE A 227 -1.90 -9.45 -12.63
C PHE A 227 -1.15 -9.09 -13.92
N LEU A 228 -0.86 -10.09 -14.77
CA LEU A 228 -0.19 -9.92 -16.06
C LEU A 228 -1.03 -9.10 -17.04
N ALA A 229 -2.33 -9.36 -17.15
CA ALA A 229 -3.25 -8.56 -17.97
C ALA A 229 -3.24 -7.09 -17.53
N GLY A 230 -3.30 -6.83 -16.22
CA GLY A 230 -3.18 -5.48 -15.66
C GLY A 230 -1.80 -4.83 -15.88
N TRP A 231 -0.74 -5.62 -15.98
CA TRP A 231 0.61 -5.15 -16.32
C TRP A 231 0.69 -4.75 -17.81
N LEU A 232 0.27 -5.65 -18.71
CA LEU A 232 0.21 -5.46 -20.16
C LEU A 232 -0.61 -4.24 -20.55
N LEU A 233 -1.83 -4.09 -20.00
CA LEU A 233 -2.71 -2.95 -20.28
C LEU A 233 -2.06 -1.61 -19.91
N ARG A 234 -1.28 -1.55 -18.83
CA ARG A 234 -0.55 -0.33 -18.45
C ARG A 234 0.70 -0.09 -19.28
N ARG A 235 1.38 -1.15 -19.73
CA ARG A 235 2.50 -1.04 -20.67
C ARG A 235 2.03 -0.44 -22.00
N ARG A 236 0.89 -0.92 -22.52
CA ARG A 236 0.24 -0.37 -23.73
C ARG A 236 -0.17 1.11 -23.55
N ARG A 237 -0.76 1.50 -22.42
CA ARG A 237 -1.10 2.91 -22.16
C ARG A 237 0.12 3.82 -22.07
N ARG A 238 1.21 3.37 -21.44
CA ARG A 238 2.48 4.15 -21.42
C ARG A 238 3.07 4.31 -22.82
N GLY A 239 3.01 3.26 -23.64
CA GLY A 239 3.41 3.33 -25.04
C GLY A 239 2.59 4.33 -25.85
N LYS A 240 1.26 4.34 -25.68
CA LYS A 240 0.37 5.32 -26.34
C LYS A 240 0.66 6.77 -25.92
N VAL A 241 0.81 7.03 -24.63
CA VAL A 241 1.10 8.40 -24.13
C VAL A 241 2.49 8.88 -24.57
N ALA A 242 3.48 7.98 -24.64
CA ALA A 242 4.80 8.30 -25.19
C ALA A 242 4.72 8.63 -26.69
N ALA A 243 3.94 7.86 -27.46
CA ALA A 243 3.70 8.13 -28.88
C ALA A 243 2.98 9.47 -29.12
N GLU A 244 1.95 9.78 -28.33
CA GLU A 244 1.23 11.07 -28.40
C GLU A 244 2.11 12.28 -28.02
N CYS A 245 3.06 12.11 -27.08
CA CYS A 245 4.03 13.17 -26.75
C CYS A 245 5.04 13.40 -27.88
N VAL A 246 5.51 12.33 -28.54
CA VAL A 246 6.42 12.44 -29.70
C VAL A 246 5.73 13.14 -30.87
N VAL A 247 4.47 12.78 -31.17
CA VAL A 247 3.69 13.45 -32.23
C VAL A 247 3.43 14.93 -31.93
N ARG A 248 3.22 15.32 -30.67
CA ARG A 248 3.07 16.73 -30.26
C ARG A 248 4.38 17.53 -30.25
N GLN A 249 5.53 16.87 -30.17
CA GLN A 249 6.85 17.51 -30.17
C GLN A 249 7.47 17.64 -31.56
N SER A 250 6.75 17.27 -32.62
CA SER A 250 7.09 17.57 -34.01
C SER A 250 6.21 18.73 -34.51
N PRO A 251 6.43 19.99 -34.06
CA PRO A 251 5.83 21.13 -34.74
C PRO A 251 6.44 21.24 -36.15
N GLU A 252 5.60 21.64 -37.09
CA GLU A 252 5.84 21.79 -38.52
C GLU A 252 7.29 22.14 -38.90
N GLU A 253 7.98 21.20 -39.54
CA GLU A 253 9.03 21.51 -40.49
C GLU A 253 8.30 21.78 -41.82
N LYS A 254 7.96 23.05 -42.03
CA LYS A 254 7.67 23.61 -43.36
C LYS A 254 8.98 23.98 -44.04
#